data_AF-A0A2S2PMS2-F1
#
_entry.id   AF-A0A2S2PMS2-F1
#
_cell.length_a   1.000
_cell.length_b   1.000
_cell.length_c   1.000
_cell.angle_alpha   90.00
_cell.angle_beta   90.00
_cell.angle_gamma   90.00
#
_symmetry.space_group_name_H-M   'P 1'
#
loop_
_entity.id
_entity.type
_entity.pdbx_description
1 polymer ?
#
loop_
_entity_poly.entity_id
_entity_poly.type
_entity_poly.pdbx_seq_one_letter_code
_entity_poly.pdbx_strand_id
1 'polypeptide(L)'
;MHLVYKALEKYAIPSVLPTELLPPAKRKGTTMANSPVPVLPVLSSGVTSNLVKQPPKRPITPSIGLVPLPATWVVTVEEKARYDSMFLESDVDMDGFVSGPEIKDRFLKTGIHQSILAHIWSLCDINQHGKLDMEQFSLAMWLVERKLKGVDPPNTLSPEMVPPSNRTVTPSNSVQIQEKPPIYTNPELDMIQKDIDELVKERLILETEIAQKEADLKIRSGEVKSLQGELDTLSATLKQLENQKGEAQKRLNDLRNQVDNLRRQADEQELTLKVQEADLSSKKQELEELKTLEHKLEKDQAEMGKRLDELNNMLQNSQLQISQVILIIKTILNSFF
;
A
#
# COMPACT_ATOMS: atom_id res chain seq x y z
N MET A 1 -7.24 -17.75 15.50
CA MET A 1 -7.05 -19.22 15.43
C MET A 1 -8.34 -19.99 15.16
N HIS A 2 -9.48 -19.70 15.80
CA HIS A 2 -10.72 -20.49 15.64
C HIS A 2 -11.24 -20.65 14.19
N LEU A 3 -11.23 -19.58 13.39
CA LEU A 3 -11.67 -19.63 11.99
C LEU A 3 -10.72 -20.41 11.07
N VAL A 4 -9.44 -20.49 11.44
CA VAL A 4 -8.41 -21.25 10.71
C VAL A 4 -8.62 -22.75 10.90
N TYR A 5 -8.99 -23.18 12.11
CA TYR A 5 -9.36 -24.58 12.38
C TYR A 5 -10.63 -25.00 11.63
N LYS A 6 -11.68 -24.15 11.62
CA LYS A 6 -12.91 -24.44 10.87
C LYS A 6 -12.72 -24.51 9.35
N ALA A 7 -11.77 -23.75 8.80
CA ALA A 7 -11.41 -23.80 7.39
C ALA A 7 -10.67 -25.10 7.02
N LEU A 8 -9.80 -25.61 7.90
CA LEU A 8 -9.11 -26.89 7.72
C LEU A 8 -10.07 -28.09 7.79
N GLU A 9 -11.21 -27.95 8.48
CA GLU A 9 -12.30 -28.93 8.54
C GLU A 9 -13.33 -28.80 7.39
N LYS A 10 -13.01 -28.05 6.33
CA LYS A 10 -13.81 -27.87 5.11
C LYS A 10 -15.16 -27.14 5.26
N TYR A 11 -15.36 -26.38 6.34
CA TYR A 11 -16.51 -25.49 6.44
C TYR A 11 -16.25 -24.16 5.72
N ALA A 12 -17.26 -23.65 5.00
CA ALA A 12 -17.16 -22.39 4.26
C ALA A 12 -16.95 -21.21 5.22
N ILE A 13 -15.97 -20.36 4.92
CA ILE A 13 -15.61 -19.20 5.75
C ILE A 13 -16.63 -18.08 5.51
N PRO A 14 -17.34 -17.58 6.54
CA PRO A 14 -18.28 -16.47 6.38
C PRO A 14 -17.58 -15.18 5.96
N SER A 15 -18.17 -14.40 5.05
CA SER A 15 -17.59 -13.13 4.57
C SER A 15 -17.66 -11.98 5.58
N VAL A 16 -18.35 -12.16 6.71
CA VAL A 16 -18.40 -11.20 7.82
C VAL A 16 -18.16 -11.94 9.13
N LEU A 17 -17.28 -11.38 9.96
CA LEU A 17 -16.82 -11.98 11.21
C LEU A 17 -17.98 -12.07 12.24
N PRO A 18 -18.28 -13.26 12.80
CA PRO A 18 -19.34 -13.41 13.81
C PRO A 18 -19.05 -12.59 15.08
N THR A 19 -20.09 -11.97 15.64
CA THR A 19 -20.03 -11.03 16.78
C THR A 19 -19.51 -11.66 18.09
N GLU A 20 -19.44 -12.98 18.16
CA GLU A 20 -18.90 -13.74 19.30
C GLU A 20 -17.38 -13.70 19.44
N LEU A 21 -16.64 -13.28 18.39
CA LEU A 21 -15.17 -13.22 18.39
C LEU A 21 -14.60 -11.80 18.61
N LEU A 22 -15.43 -10.84 19.04
CA LEU A 22 -14.99 -9.46 19.32
C LEU A 22 -14.68 -9.24 20.81
N PRO A 23 -13.52 -8.62 21.16
CA PRO A 23 -13.20 -8.21 22.52
C PRO A 23 -14.21 -7.17 23.04
N PRO A 24 -14.54 -7.16 24.35
CA PRO A 24 -15.57 -6.28 24.93
C PRO A 24 -15.29 -4.78 24.73
N ALA A 25 -14.04 -4.38 24.47
CA ALA A 25 -13.62 -2.99 24.32
C ALA A 25 -14.06 -2.30 23.02
N LYS A 26 -14.62 -3.03 22.03
CA LYS A 26 -15.14 -2.43 20.78
C LYS A 26 -16.65 -2.57 20.59
N ARG A 27 -17.40 -2.90 21.63
CA ARG A 27 -18.86 -2.91 21.58
C ARG A 27 -19.43 -1.53 21.94
N LYS A 28 -19.54 -0.66 20.93
CA LYS A 28 -20.41 0.53 20.93
C LYS A 28 -20.44 1.04 19.49
N GLY A 29 -21.55 1.28 18.82
CA GLY A 29 -22.96 1.30 19.19
C GLY A 29 -23.65 2.14 18.12
N THR A 30 -24.62 1.56 17.43
CA THR A 30 -25.50 2.23 16.47
C THR A 30 -26.29 3.34 17.17
N THR A 31 -26.27 4.58 16.69
CA THR A 31 -27.39 5.53 16.84
C THR A 31 -27.37 6.59 15.75
N MET A 32 -28.57 6.85 15.23
CA MET A 32 -28.96 7.86 14.25
C MET A 32 -28.88 9.31 14.76
N ALA A 33 -28.90 10.23 13.78
CA ALA A 33 -29.56 11.53 13.78
C ALA A 33 -28.85 12.82 14.27
N ASN A 34 -29.06 13.86 13.44
CA ASN A 34 -29.20 15.30 13.72
C ASN A 34 -27.98 16.24 13.80
N SER A 35 -27.91 17.12 12.79
CA SER A 35 -27.52 18.56 12.83
C SER A 35 -28.21 19.30 14.01
N PRO A 36 -27.79 20.52 14.46
CA PRO A 36 -27.20 21.60 13.68
C PRO A 36 -26.06 22.44 14.34
N VAL A 37 -25.46 23.31 13.52
CA VAL A 37 -24.59 24.48 13.82
C VAL A 37 -25.25 25.46 14.83
N PRO A 38 -24.57 26.43 15.53
CA PRO A 38 -23.80 27.52 14.88
C PRO A 38 -22.72 28.32 15.70
N VAL A 39 -22.03 29.24 14.97
CA VAL A 39 -21.35 30.54 15.29
C VAL A 39 -20.01 30.65 16.09
N LEU A 40 -19.09 31.41 15.44
CA LEU A 40 -17.90 32.24 15.82
C LEU A 40 -18.12 33.17 17.07
N PRO A 41 -17.17 34.03 17.59
CA PRO A 41 -16.05 34.80 16.97
C PRO A 41 -14.75 34.92 17.84
N VAL A 42 -13.68 35.71 17.65
CA VAL A 42 -13.52 37.13 17.24
C VAL A 42 -12.00 37.53 17.14
N LEU A 43 -11.68 38.50 16.24
CA LEU A 43 -10.64 39.60 16.25
C LEU A 43 -9.12 39.29 16.29
N SER A 44 -8.17 40.09 15.77
CA SER A 44 -8.08 41.44 15.15
C SER A 44 -6.71 41.54 14.42
N SER A 45 -6.55 42.11 13.21
CA SER A 45 -6.39 43.53 12.80
C SER A 45 -4.99 44.16 12.98
N GLY A 46 -4.47 44.79 11.90
CA GLY A 46 -3.49 45.92 11.91
C GLY A 46 -2.25 45.71 11.04
N VAL A 47 -2.14 46.19 9.78
CA VAL A 47 -1.94 47.57 9.22
C VAL A 47 -0.47 48.00 9.11
N THR A 48 -0.05 48.44 7.90
CA THR A 48 0.58 49.76 7.56
C THR A 48 0.63 49.97 6.03
N SER A 49 -0.10 50.98 5.49
CA SER A 49 0.39 52.23 4.81
C SER A 49 0.97 52.05 3.38
N ASN A 50 0.75 52.81 2.30
CA ASN A 50 0.44 54.22 2.01
C ASN A 50 0.08 54.30 0.48
N LEU A 51 -0.93 55.03 -0.02
CA LEU A 51 -1.04 56.48 -0.33
C LEU A 51 -0.91 56.84 -1.86
N VAL A 52 -2.07 57.11 -2.49
CA VAL A 52 -2.41 58.24 -3.42
C VAL A 52 -1.87 58.31 -4.87
N LYS A 53 -2.77 58.22 -5.87
CA LYS A 53 -3.17 59.30 -6.83
C LYS A 53 -4.12 58.82 -7.96
N GLN A 54 -5.13 59.63 -8.27
CA GLN A 54 -6.01 59.65 -9.48
C GLN A 54 -6.20 61.14 -9.88
N PRO A 55 -6.85 61.54 -11.00
CA PRO A 55 -6.87 61.12 -12.42
C PRO A 55 -6.59 62.38 -13.32
N PRO A 56 -7.19 62.71 -14.51
CA PRO A 56 -7.80 61.98 -15.64
C PRO A 56 -7.26 62.43 -17.05
N LYS A 57 -7.71 61.80 -18.15
CA LYS A 57 -8.31 62.42 -19.37
C LYS A 57 -8.10 61.60 -20.67
N ARG A 58 -9.21 61.39 -21.38
CA ARG A 58 -9.31 60.98 -22.79
C ARG A 58 -8.75 62.07 -23.71
N PRO A 59 -8.39 61.72 -24.95
CA PRO A 59 -9.02 62.38 -26.10
C PRO A 59 -9.57 61.40 -27.15
N ILE A 60 -10.39 61.97 -28.02
CA ILE A 60 -11.32 61.35 -28.97
C ILE A 60 -10.79 61.58 -30.41
N THR A 61 -10.76 60.54 -31.25
CA THR A 61 -10.82 60.49 -32.75
C THR A 61 -9.65 61.09 -33.58
N PRO A 62 -9.34 60.62 -34.82
CA PRO A 62 -10.28 60.13 -35.85
C PRO A 62 -9.93 58.84 -36.62
N SER A 63 -10.96 58.38 -37.32
CA SER A 63 -11.06 57.23 -38.23
C SER A 63 -10.13 57.33 -39.44
N ILE A 64 -9.38 56.24 -39.72
CA ILE A 64 -8.82 55.92 -41.05
C ILE A 64 -8.95 54.40 -41.27
N GLY A 65 -9.80 54.03 -42.23
CA GLY A 65 -9.53 53.07 -43.31
C GLY A 65 -8.96 51.67 -43.03
N LEU A 66 -9.84 50.68 -43.14
CA LEU A 66 -9.69 49.38 -43.84
C LEU A 66 -8.34 48.65 -43.75
N VAL A 67 -8.29 47.63 -42.88
CA VAL A 67 -7.84 46.27 -43.21
C VAL A 67 -8.61 45.29 -42.31
N PRO A 68 -9.29 44.24 -42.81
CA PRO A 68 -9.81 43.19 -41.94
C PRO A 68 -8.63 42.36 -41.42
N LEU A 69 -8.16 42.66 -40.21
CA LEU A 69 -7.28 41.75 -39.48
C LEU A 69 -8.04 40.43 -39.22
N PRO A 70 -7.41 39.25 -39.33
CA PRO A 70 -8.05 38.00 -38.94
C PRO A 70 -8.44 38.13 -37.47
N ALA A 71 -9.74 38.04 -37.19
CA ALA A 71 -10.34 38.31 -35.89
C ALA A 71 -9.59 37.56 -34.77
N THR A 72 -8.80 38.29 -33.98
CA THR A 72 -8.09 37.76 -32.83
C THR A 72 -9.11 37.19 -31.85
N TRP A 73 -8.90 35.97 -31.36
CA TRP A 73 -9.83 35.35 -30.43
C TRP A 73 -9.99 36.20 -29.17
N VAL A 74 -11.22 36.28 -28.64
CA VAL A 74 -11.56 37.16 -27.51
C VAL A 74 -10.83 36.85 -26.20
N VAL A 75 -10.28 35.64 -26.08
CA VAL A 75 -9.46 35.23 -24.94
C VAL A 75 -8.01 35.53 -25.27
N THR A 76 -7.39 36.45 -24.51
CA THR A 76 -5.98 36.80 -24.67
C THR A 76 -5.07 35.61 -24.34
N VAL A 77 -3.84 35.60 -24.85
CA VAL A 77 -2.88 34.50 -24.59
C VAL A 77 -2.58 34.38 -23.09
N GLU A 78 -2.53 35.51 -22.39
CA GLU A 78 -2.32 35.58 -20.94
C GLU A 78 -3.52 35.05 -20.14
N GLU A 79 -4.76 35.28 -20.62
CA GLU A 79 -5.97 34.71 -20.03
C GLU A 79 -6.05 33.21 -20.29
N LYS A 80 -5.76 32.78 -21.52
CA LYS A 80 -5.74 31.37 -21.90
C LYS A 80 -4.79 30.56 -21.01
N ALA A 81 -3.57 31.03 -20.78
CA ALA A 81 -2.62 30.33 -19.91
C ALA A 81 -3.14 30.13 -18.47
N ARG A 82 -3.90 31.10 -17.93
CA ARG A 82 -4.55 30.95 -16.62
C ARG A 82 -5.68 29.93 -16.67
N TYR A 83 -6.51 29.98 -17.71
CA TYR A 83 -7.62 29.04 -17.87
C TYR A 83 -7.16 27.62 -18.19
N ASP A 84 -6.05 27.44 -18.91
CA ASP A 84 -5.44 26.13 -19.18
C ASP A 84 -4.92 25.50 -17.87
N SER A 85 -4.31 26.30 -16.99
CA SER A 85 -3.89 25.82 -15.66
C SER A 85 -5.10 25.40 -14.81
N MET A 86 -6.18 26.17 -14.93
CA MET A 86 -7.46 25.89 -14.29
C MET A 86 -8.14 24.63 -14.86
N PHE A 87 -8.00 24.37 -16.16
CA PHE A 87 -8.52 23.19 -16.84
C PHE A 87 -7.86 21.93 -16.30
N LEU A 88 -6.52 21.92 -16.21
CA LEU A 88 -5.76 20.77 -15.74
C LEU A 88 -6.07 20.38 -14.28
N GLU A 89 -6.46 21.34 -13.45
CA GLU A 89 -6.93 21.08 -12.08
C GLU A 89 -8.36 20.53 -12.03
N SER A 90 -9.17 20.82 -13.06
CA SER A 90 -10.59 20.41 -13.11
C SER A 90 -10.79 19.05 -13.80
N ASP A 91 -9.87 18.67 -14.69
CA ASP A 91 -9.82 17.37 -15.36
C ASP A 91 -9.26 16.31 -14.38
N VAL A 92 -10.16 15.61 -13.67
CA VAL A 92 -9.79 14.67 -12.59
C VAL A 92 -9.40 13.31 -13.16
N ASP A 93 -10.00 12.91 -14.27
CA ASP A 93 -9.72 11.64 -14.94
C ASP A 93 -8.59 11.73 -15.99
N MET A 94 -8.10 12.95 -16.24
CA MET A 94 -7.04 13.26 -17.21
C MET A 94 -7.38 12.78 -18.62
N ASP A 95 -8.68 12.81 -18.99
CA ASP A 95 -9.15 12.40 -20.31
C ASP A 95 -8.95 13.49 -21.38
N GLY A 96 -8.49 14.68 -20.97
CA GLY A 96 -8.27 15.83 -21.84
C GLY A 96 -9.55 16.62 -22.12
N PHE A 97 -10.63 16.35 -21.37
CA PHE A 97 -11.88 17.08 -21.38
C PHE A 97 -12.32 17.37 -19.95
N VAL A 98 -13.20 18.36 -19.78
CA VAL A 98 -13.88 18.59 -18.50
C VAL A 98 -15.36 18.31 -18.68
N SER A 99 -15.86 17.32 -17.95
CA SER A 99 -17.28 16.95 -17.98
C SER A 99 -18.14 17.91 -17.16
N GLY A 100 -19.45 17.94 -17.47
CA GLY A 100 -20.43 18.76 -16.74
C GLY A 100 -20.35 18.61 -15.22
N PRO A 101 -20.29 17.38 -14.66
CA PRO A 101 -20.12 17.17 -13.22
C PRO A 101 -18.83 17.76 -12.63
N GLU A 102 -17.71 17.69 -13.35
CA GLU A 102 -16.40 18.17 -12.87
C GLU A 102 -16.33 19.68 -12.81
N ILE A 103 -16.85 20.37 -13.85
CA ILE A 103 -16.86 21.83 -13.85
C ILE A 103 -17.89 22.42 -12.88
N LYS A 104 -18.94 21.66 -12.56
CA LYS A 104 -20.13 22.17 -11.86
C LYS A 104 -19.76 22.79 -10.53
N ASP A 105 -18.94 22.10 -9.74
CA ASP A 105 -18.52 22.59 -8.43
C ASP A 105 -17.68 23.88 -8.53
N ARG A 106 -16.88 24.02 -9.59
CA ARG A 106 -16.14 25.25 -9.87
C ARG A 106 -17.07 26.39 -10.25
N PHE A 107 -18.05 26.14 -11.11
CA PHE A 107 -19.03 27.14 -11.50
C PHE A 107 -19.91 27.58 -10.33
N LEU A 108 -20.34 26.66 -9.46
CA LEU A 108 -21.12 27.00 -8.27
C LEU A 108 -20.33 27.90 -7.29
N LYS A 109 -19.02 27.71 -7.18
CA LYS A 109 -18.14 28.56 -6.35
C LYS A 109 -18.08 30.03 -6.81
N THR A 110 -18.42 30.31 -8.07
CA THR A 110 -18.42 31.69 -8.61
C THR A 110 -19.58 32.54 -8.07
N GLY A 111 -20.62 31.91 -7.50
CA GLY A 111 -21.80 32.61 -7.00
C GLY A 111 -22.77 33.10 -8.09
N ILE A 112 -22.52 32.77 -9.36
CA ILE A 112 -23.45 33.05 -10.47
C ILE A 112 -24.65 32.10 -10.37
N HIS A 113 -25.84 32.61 -10.72
CA HIS A 113 -27.06 31.81 -10.71
C HIS A 113 -26.97 30.61 -11.66
N GLN A 114 -27.44 29.43 -11.22
CA GLN A 114 -27.28 28.18 -11.95
C GLN A 114 -27.87 28.19 -13.37
N SER A 115 -28.97 28.92 -13.59
CA SER A 115 -29.57 29.09 -14.92
C SER A 115 -28.62 29.79 -15.91
N ILE A 116 -27.82 30.76 -15.44
CA ILE A 116 -26.87 31.50 -16.26
C ILE A 116 -25.63 30.63 -16.54
N LEU A 117 -25.19 29.85 -15.56
CA LEU A 117 -24.10 28.89 -15.73
C LEU A 117 -24.44 27.81 -16.76
N ALA A 118 -25.68 27.30 -16.74
CA ALA A 118 -26.17 26.37 -17.75
C ALA A 118 -26.22 27.00 -19.15
N HIS A 119 -26.61 28.27 -19.24
CA HIS A 119 -26.60 29.03 -20.50
C HIS A 119 -25.16 29.18 -21.03
N ILE A 120 -24.21 29.60 -20.19
CA ILE A 120 -22.78 29.70 -20.56
C ILE A 120 -22.24 28.35 -21.04
N TRP A 121 -22.53 27.27 -20.31
CA TRP A 121 -22.15 25.92 -20.71
C TRP A 121 -22.66 25.55 -22.10
N SER A 122 -23.96 25.78 -22.36
CA SER A 122 -24.57 25.46 -23.65
C SER A 122 -24.02 26.28 -24.82
N LEU A 123 -23.49 27.47 -24.54
CA LEU A 123 -22.82 28.28 -25.55
C LEU A 123 -21.44 27.71 -25.89
N CYS A 124 -20.71 27.21 -24.90
CA CYS A 124 -19.34 26.73 -25.07
C CYS A 124 -19.27 25.29 -25.61
N ASP A 125 -20.25 24.43 -25.29
CA ASP A 125 -20.36 23.06 -25.82
C ASP A 125 -20.95 23.09 -27.25
N ILE A 126 -20.17 23.61 -28.20
CA ILE A 126 -20.56 23.77 -29.62
C ILE A 126 -21.00 22.43 -30.22
N ASN A 127 -20.39 21.33 -29.77
CA ASN A 127 -20.59 19.99 -30.32
C ASN A 127 -21.65 19.21 -29.53
N GLN A 128 -22.23 19.78 -28.47
CA GLN A 128 -23.26 19.20 -27.61
C GLN A 128 -22.92 17.78 -27.11
N HIS A 129 -21.64 17.49 -26.87
CA HIS A 129 -21.20 16.17 -26.40
C HIS A 129 -21.12 16.07 -24.86
N GLY A 130 -21.52 17.12 -24.14
CA GLY A 130 -21.61 17.13 -22.69
C GLY A 130 -20.25 17.20 -21.97
N LYS A 131 -19.19 17.57 -22.70
CA LYS A 131 -17.84 17.80 -22.17
C LYS A 131 -17.29 19.06 -22.84
N LEU A 132 -16.33 19.74 -22.21
CA LEU A 132 -15.62 20.87 -22.82
C LEU A 132 -14.16 20.51 -23.04
N ASP A 133 -13.67 20.78 -24.25
CA ASP A 133 -12.24 20.76 -24.55
C ASP A 133 -11.54 22.02 -23.97
N MET A 134 -10.21 22.03 -23.91
CA MET A 134 -9.39 23.09 -23.31
C MET A 134 -9.73 24.50 -23.83
N GLU A 135 -10.00 24.65 -25.14
CA GLU A 135 -10.38 25.95 -25.72
C GLU A 135 -11.81 26.36 -25.36
N GLN A 136 -12.74 25.40 -25.32
CA GLN A 136 -14.13 25.65 -24.93
C GLN A 136 -14.24 25.98 -23.44
N PHE A 137 -13.45 25.32 -22.60
CA PHE A 137 -13.33 25.61 -21.17
C PHE A 137 -12.78 27.03 -20.94
N SER A 138 -11.74 27.42 -21.70
CA SER A 138 -11.19 28.77 -21.65
C SER A 138 -12.23 29.84 -22.00
N LEU A 139 -13.06 29.58 -23.01
CA LEU A 139 -14.18 30.46 -23.36
C LEU A 139 -15.23 30.52 -22.24
N ALA A 140 -15.55 29.38 -21.62
CA ALA A 140 -16.54 29.29 -20.55
C ALA A 140 -16.09 30.08 -19.31
N MET A 141 -14.82 29.93 -18.91
CA MET A 141 -14.22 30.68 -17.80
C MET A 141 -14.17 32.18 -18.09
N TRP A 142 -13.87 32.57 -19.33
CA TRP A 142 -13.89 33.96 -19.74
C TRP A 142 -15.30 34.58 -19.70
N LEU A 143 -16.33 33.84 -20.10
CA LEU A 143 -17.73 34.27 -19.99
C LEU A 143 -18.18 34.41 -18.54
N VAL A 144 -17.77 33.48 -17.67
CA VAL A 144 -17.98 33.54 -16.22
C VAL A 144 -17.35 34.81 -15.64
N GLU A 145 -16.10 35.12 -15.99
CA GLU A 145 -15.42 36.31 -15.48
C GLU A 145 -16.09 37.61 -15.96
N ARG A 146 -16.58 37.65 -17.20
CA ARG A 146 -17.38 38.78 -17.69
C ARG A 146 -18.69 38.95 -16.94
N LYS A 147 -19.36 37.84 -16.61
CA LYS A 147 -20.58 37.87 -15.80
C LYS A 147 -20.31 38.38 -14.39
N LEU A 148 -19.18 38.02 -13.79
CA LEU A 148 -18.75 38.58 -12.49
C LEU A 148 -18.45 40.08 -12.57
N LYS A 149 -17.97 40.58 -13.72
CA LYS A 149 -17.77 42.01 -14.00
C LYS A 149 -19.07 42.75 -14.36
N GLY A 150 -20.22 42.09 -14.28
CA GLY A 150 -21.54 42.67 -14.54
C GLY A 150 -21.98 42.69 -16.00
N VAL A 151 -21.24 42.01 -16.90
CA VAL A 151 -21.61 41.88 -18.32
C VAL A 151 -22.33 40.55 -18.53
N ASP A 152 -23.59 40.59 -18.92
CA ASP A 152 -24.36 39.38 -19.19
C ASP A 152 -23.80 38.57 -20.38
N PRO A 153 -23.80 37.22 -20.29
CA PRO A 153 -23.40 36.39 -21.42
C PRO A 153 -24.36 36.59 -22.60
N PRO A 154 -23.86 36.61 -23.85
CA PRO A 154 -24.70 36.81 -25.01
C PRO A 154 -25.64 35.61 -25.25
N ASN A 155 -26.71 35.82 -26.03
CA ASN A 155 -27.64 34.74 -26.39
C ASN A 155 -27.06 33.79 -27.45
N THR A 156 -26.07 34.24 -28.22
CA THR A 156 -25.35 33.47 -29.24
C THR A 156 -23.88 33.87 -29.23
N LEU A 157 -22.96 32.92 -29.46
CA LEU A 157 -21.54 33.23 -29.59
C LEU A 157 -21.31 34.00 -30.90
N SER A 158 -20.63 35.15 -30.82
CA SER A 158 -20.15 35.85 -32.01
C SER A 158 -18.96 35.09 -32.65
N PRO A 159 -18.70 35.21 -33.96
CA PRO A 159 -17.62 34.48 -34.64
C PRO A 159 -16.23 34.69 -34.02
N GLU A 160 -16.00 35.85 -33.38
CA GLU A 160 -14.77 36.17 -32.66
C GLU A 160 -14.61 35.39 -31.35
N MET A 161 -15.72 34.97 -30.73
CA MET A 161 -15.77 34.21 -29.48
C MET A 161 -15.59 32.72 -29.69
N VAL A 162 -15.88 32.21 -30.88
CA VAL A 162 -15.70 30.80 -31.23
C VAL A 162 -14.20 30.46 -31.25
N PRO A 163 -13.77 29.39 -30.56
CA PRO A 163 -12.39 28.92 -30.61
C PRO A 163 -11.91 28.75 -32.05
N PRO A 164 -10.66 29.12 -32.36
CA PRO A 164 -10.12 29.05 -33.72
C PRO A 164 -10.24 27.64 -34.33
N SER A 165 -10.14 26.57 -33.53
CA SER A 165 -10.29 25.18 -33.96
C SER A 165 -11.69 24.82 -34.45
N ASN A 166 -12.72 25.55 -34.01
CA ASN A 166 -14.12 25.32 -34.35
C ASN A 166 -14.66 26.33 -35.39
N ARG A 167 -13.81 27.24 -35.90
CA ARG A 167 -14.20 28.16 -36.98
C ARG A 167 -14.26 27.38 -38.29
N THR A 168 -15.46 26.97 -38.69
CA THR A 168 -15.70 26.42 -40.02
C THR A 168 -15.36 27.49 -41.06
N VAL A 169 -14.37 27.19 -41.89
CA VAL A 169 -14.09 27.93 -43.12
C VAL A 169 -15.38 27.87 -43.94
N THR A 170 -16.14 28.95 -43.97
CA THR A 170 -17.34 29.06 -44.81
C THR A 170 -16.87 29.59 -46.16
N PRO A 171 -16.73 28.75 -47.21
CA PRO A 171 -16.69 29.28 -48.55
C PRO A 171 -18.04 29.94 -48.80
N SER A 172 -17.98 31.25 -48.96
CA SER A 172 -19.11 32.10 -49.28
C SER A 172 -19.74 31.69 -50.61
N ASN A 173 -21.08 31.70 -50.66
CA ASN A 173 -21.94 31.92 -51.83
C ASN A 173 -21.47 31.38 -53.19
N SER A 174 -22.00 30.22 -53.59
CA SER A 174 -22.15 29.89 -55.01
C SER A 174 -23.42 30.56 -55.56
N VAL A 175 -23.27 31.77 -56.09
CA VAL A 175 -24.20 32.32 -57.07
C VAL A 175 -23.98 31.56 -58.38
N GLN A 176 -25.04 30.94 -58.89
CA GLN A 176 -25.07 30.39 -60.24
C GLN A 176 -24.86 31.52 -61.25
N ILE A 177 -23.75 31.49 -61.99
CA ILE A 177 -23.65 32.07 -63.32
C ILE A 177 -23.04 31.01 -64.22
N GLN A 178 -23.91 30.47 -65.08
CA GLN A 178 -23.54 29.61 -66.19
C GLN A 178 -23.04 30.53 -67.33
N GLU A 179 -21.73 30.66 -67.47
CA GLU A 179 -21.12 31.10 -68.73
C GLU A 179 -20.13 30.03 -69.20
N LYS A 180 -20.45 29.48 -70.37
CA LYS A 180 -19.60 28.62 -71.17
C LYS A 180 -18.37 29.42 -71.61
N PRO A 181 -17.12 29.04 -71.26
CA PRO A 181 -15.97 29.74 -71.80
C PRO A 181 -15.71 29.26 -73.24
N PRO A 182 -15.20 30.14 -74.12
CA PRO A 182 -14.68 29.74 -75.41
C PRO A 182 -13.44 28.87 -75.17
N ILE A 183 -13.38 27.73 -75.86
CA ILE A 183 -12.22 26.86 -75.89
C ILE A 183 -11.12 27.59 -76.66
N TYR A 184 -10.23 28.25 -75.94
CA TYR A 184 -8.85 28.42 -76.37
C TYR A 184 -8.05 27.34 -75.63
N THR A 185 -7.87 26.17 -76.24
CA THR A 185 -6.98 25.15 -75.69
C THR A 185 -5.56 25.63 -75.95
N ASN A 186 -4.97 26.31 -74.97
CA ASN A 186 -3.52 26.45 -74.93
C ASN A 186 -2.97 25.11 -74.39
N PRO A 187 -2.27 24.30 -75.20
CA PRO A 187 -1.82 22.96 -74.81
C PRO A 187 -0.97 22.94 -73.52
N GLU A 188 -0.30 24.06 -73.22
CA GLU A 188 0.46 24.22 -71.97
C GLU A 188 -0.45 24.23 -70.74
N LEU A 189 -1.66 24.80 -70.82
CA LEU A 189 -2.57 24.88 -69.68
C LEU A 189 -3.16 23.51 -69.32
N ASP A 190 -3.40 22.67 -70.34
CA ASP A 190 -3.86 21.29 -70.17
C ASP A 190 -2.75 20.38 -69.59
N MET A 191 -1.49 20.64 -69.98
CA MET A 191 -0.33 19.96 -69.42
C MET A 191 -0.08 20.36 -67.96
N ILE A 192 -0.19 21.65 -67.64
CA ILE A 192 -0.13 22.15 -66.26
C ILE A 192 -1.29 21.58 -65.42
N GLN A 193 -2.50 21.49 -65.97
CA GLN A 193 -3.64 20.89 -65.27
C GLN A 193 -3.39 19.41 -64.96
N LYS A 194 -2.79 18.67 -65.90
CA LYS A 194 -2.42 17.28 -65.70
C LYS A 194 -1.34 17.09 -64.63
N ASP A 195 -0.32 17.96 -64.60
CA ASP A 195 0.72 17.95 -63.56
C ASP A 195 0.14 18.31 -62.18
N ILE A 196 -0.81 19.25 -62.12
CA ILE A 196 -1.55 19.58 -60.89
C ILE A 196 -2.34 18.36 -60.41
N ASP A 197 -3.06 17.68 -61.30
CA ASP A 197 -3.84 16.49 -60.95
C ASP A 197 -2.94 15.33 -60.47
N GLU A 198 -1.75 15.19 -61.06
CA GLU A 198 -0.76 14.19 -60.67
C GLU A 198 -0.14 14.50 -59.29
N LEU A 199 0.20 15.77 -59.02
CA LEU A 199 0.63 16.24 -57.70
C LEU A 199 -0.45 16.07 -56.63
N VAL A 200 -1.71 16.33 -56.96
CA VAL A 200 -2.84 16.11 -56.04
C VAL A 200 -3.00 14.61 -55.74
N LYS A 201 -2.79 13.74 -56.73
CA LYS A 201 -2.83 12.28 -56.53
C LYS A 201 -1.68 11.79 -55.66
N GLU A 202 -0.46 12.30 -55.86
CA GLU A 202 0.69 12.01 -55.02
C GLU A 202 0.46 12.49 -53.57
N ARG A 203 -0.07 13.70 -53.39
CA ARG A 203 -0.46 14.24 -52.08
C ARG A 203 -1.46 13.34 -51.37
N LEU A 204 -2.46 12.84 -52.08
CA LEU A 204 -3.47 11.95 -51.51
C LEU A 204 -2.85 10.62 -51.05
N ILE A 205 -1.95 10.04 -51.85
CA ILE A 205 -1.23 8.80 -51.48
C ILE A 205 -0.40 9.04 -50.22
N LEU A 206 0.37 10.14 -50.17
CA LEU A 206 1.18 10.49 -49.01
C LEU A 206 0.32 10.74 -47.76
N GLU A 207 -0.82 11.41 -47.88
CA GLU A 207 -1.76 11.59 -46.77
C GLU A 207 -2.29 10.25 -46.25
N THR A 208 -2.64 9.30 -47.14
CA THR A 208 -3.07 7.96 -46.72
C THR A 208 -1.94 7.17 -46.04
N GLU A 209 -0.70 7.31 -46.50
CA GLU A 209 0.45 6.65 -45.89
C GLU A 209 0.78 7.25 -44.51
N ILE A 210 0.65 8.57 -44.35
CA ILE A 210 0.78 9.25 -43.06
C ILE A 210 -0.29 8.75 -42.10
N ALA A 211 -1.56 8.74 -42.52
CA ALA A 211 -2.67 8.25 -41.70
C ALA A 211 -2.47 6.78 -41.27
N GLN A 212 -1.96 5.93 -42.17
CA GLN A 212 -1.63 4.55 -41.84
C GLN A 212 -0.48 4.46 -40.82
N LYS A 213 0.60 5.22 -41.01
CA LYS A 213 1.73 5.24 -40.05
C LYS A 213 1.32 5.79 -38.69
N GLU A 214 0.43 6.78 -38.64
CA GLU A 214 -0.13 7.30 -37.40
C GLU A 214 -0.98 6.25 -36.67
N ALA A 215 -1.81 5.49 -37.40
CA ALA A 215 -2.56 4.38 -36.83
C ALA A 215 -1.64 3.29 -36.25
N ASP A 216 -0.60 2.90 -37.00
CA ASP A 216 0.39 1.91 -36.54
C ASP A 216 1.19 2.39 -35.33
N LEU A 217 1.53 3.69 -35.27
CA LEU A 217 2.17 4.30 -34.10
C LEU A 217 1.26 4.27 -32.89
N LYS A 218 -0.04 4.49 -33.07
CA LYS A 218 -1.02 4.46 -31.97
C LYS A 218 -1.20 3.05 -31.42
N ILE A 219 -1.24 2.04 -32.29
CA ILE A 219 -1.27 0.63 -31.88
C ILE A 219 0.00 0.27 -31.10
N ARG A 220 1.18 0.55 -31.67
CA ARG A 220 2.47 0.29 -30.99
C ARG A 220 2.59 1.04 -29.66
N SER A 221 2.08 2.26 -29.58
CA SER A 221 2.04 3.01 -28.32
C SER A 221 1.18 2.30 -27.26
N GLY A 222 0.05 1.72 -27.68
CA GLY A 222 -0.79 0.88 -26.81
C GLY A 222 -0.07 -0.38 -26.32
N GLU A 223 0.64 -1.09 -27.21
CA GLU A 223 1.44 -2.27 -26.86
C GLU A 223 2.55 -1.94 -25.85
N VAL A 224 3.28 -0.84 -26.06
CA VAL A 224 4.33 -0.37 -25.13
C VAL A 224 3.73 -0.06 -23.76
N LYS A 225 2.56 0.59 -23.69
CA LYS A 225 1.88 0.84 -22.42
C LYS A 225 1.44 -0.46 -21.73
N SER A 226 0.95 -1.44 -22.49
CA SER A 226 0.57 -2.75 -21.95
C SER A 226 1.79 -3.48 -21.38
N LEU A 227 2.89 -3.55 -22.14
CA LEU A 227 4.14 -4.17 -21.71
C LEU A 227 4.75 -3.45 -20.48
N GLN A 228 4.62 -2.13 -20.40
CA GLN A 228 5.04 -1.39 -19.22
C GLN A 228 4.24 -1.81 -17.97
N GLY A 229 2.92 -1.99 -18.09
CA GLY A 229 2.10 -2.47 -16.98
C GLY A 229 2.44 -3.90 -16.54
N GLU A 230 2.76 -4.78 -17.50
CA GLU A 230 3.27 -6.13 -17.21
C GLU A 230 4.63 -6.08 -16.49
N LEU A 231 5.55 -5.22 -16.95
CA LEU A 231 6.85 -5.02 -16.33
C LEU A 231 6.73 -4.51 -14.90
N ASP A 232 5.84 -3.55 -14.65
CA ASP A 232 5.60 -3.00 -13.31
C ASP A 232 5.03 -4.07 -12.38
N THR A 233 4.10 -4.89 -12.88
CA THR A 233 3.54 -6.02 -12.15
C THR A 233 4.62 -7.06 -11.85
N LEU A 234 5.45 -7.42 -12.83
CA LEU A 234 6.54 -8.38 -12.66
C LEU A 234 7.59 -7.86 -11.67
N SER A 235 7.93 -6.56 -11.74
CA SER A 235 8.82 -5.90 -10.79
C SER A 235 8.27 -5.95 -9.36
N ALA A 236 6.97 -5.69 -9.17
CA ALA A 236 6.31 -5.79 -7.87
C ALA A 236 6.34 -7.24 -7.33
N THR A 237 6.06 -8.23 -8.17
CA THR A 237 6.12 -9.64 -7.76
C THR A 237 7.55 -10.10 -7.42
N LEU A 238 8.56 -9.66 -8.17
CA LEU A 238 9.97 -9.93 -7.85
C LEU A 238 10.35 -9.35 -6.49
N LYS A 239 9.99 -8.10 -6.22
CA LYS A 239 10.24 -7.46 -4.93
C LYS A 239 9.55 -8.20 -3.78
N GLN A 240 8.33 -8.69 -4.00
CA GLN A 240 7.63 -9.49 -3.01
C GLN A 240 8.32 -10.84 -2.75
N LEU A 241 8.77 -11.52 -3.80
CA LEU A 241 9.53 -12.78 -3.68
C LEU A 241 10.87 -12.58 -2.97
N GLU A 242 11.56 -11.47 -3.23
CA GLU A 242 12.82 -11.15 -2.57
C GLU A 242 12.62 -10.91 -1.06
N ASN A 243 11.56 -10.21 -0.68
CA ASN A 243 11.16 -10.06 0.72
C ASN A 243 10.82 -11.42 1.37
N GLN A 244 10.05 -12.26 0.67
CA GLN A 244 9.70 -13.59 1.16
C GLN A 244 10.94 -14.47 1.36
N LYS A 245 11.90 -14.41 0.43
CA LYS A 245 13.20 -15.09 0.55
C LYS A 245 13.96 -14.59 1.78
N GLY A 246 14.00 -13.28 2.00
CA GLY A 246 14.63 -12.67 3.18
C GLY A 246 14.02 -13.16 4.50
N GLU A 247 12.69 -13.18 4.60
CA GLU A 247 12.00 -13.68 5.79
C GLU A 247 12.22 -15.18 6.00
N ALA A 248 12.14 -15.99 4.93
CA ALA A 248 12.38 -17.43 5.00
C ALA A 248 13.82 -17.72 5.47
N GLN A 249 14.80 -16.96 4.97
CA GLN A 249 16.20 -17.07 5.39
C GLN A 249 16.36 -16.74 6.88
N LYS A 250 15.68 -15.69 7.37
CA LYS A 250 15.70 -15.33 8.79
C LYS A 250 15.09 -16.45 9.65
N ARG A 251 13.91 -16.97 9.27
CA ARG A 251 13.28 -18.11 9.97
C ARG A 251 14.21 -19.32 10.01
N LEU A 252 14.92 -19.61 8.92
CA LEU A 252 15.87 -20.72 8.85
C LEU A 252 17.05 -20.53 9.81
N ASN A 253 17.61 -19.31 9.88
CA ASN A 253 18.66 -18.97 10.84
C ASN A 253 18.18 -19.10 12.29
N ASP A 254 16.98 -18.62 12.60
CA ASP A 254 16.39 -18.71 13.93
C ASP A 254 16.19 -20.19 14.35
N LEU A 255 15.66 -21.03 13.44
CA LEU A 255 15.53 -22.47 13.68
C LEU A 255 16.90 -23.14 13.87
N ARG A 256 17.90 -22.77 13.08
CA ARG A 256 19.26 -23.31 13.22
C ARG A 256 19.85 -22.99 14.60
N ASN A 257 19.72 -21.75 15.04
CA ASN A 257 20.16 -21.33 16.37
C ASN A 257 19.41 -22.08 17.47
N GLN A 258 18.11 -22.34 17.30
CA GLN A 258 17.34 -23.13 18.25
C GLN A 258 17.82 -24.58 18.32
N VAL A 259 18.10 -25.21 17.17
CA VAL A 259 18.66 -26.56 17.10
C VAL A 259 20.03 -26.62 17.77
N ASP A 260 20.91 -25.66 17.50
CA ASP A 260 22.24 -25.62 18.11
C ASP A 260 22.16 -25.44 19.63
N ASN A 261 21.22 -24.62 20.12
CA ASN A 261 20.97 -24.47 21.55
C ASN A 261 20.45 -25.76 22.20
N LEU A 262 19.49 -26.44 21.56
CA LEU A 262 18.96 -27.71 22.06
C LEU A 262 20.01 -28.83 22.05
N ARG A 263 20.86 -28.88 21.02
CA ARG A 263 22.00 -29.81 20.98
C ARG A 263 22.94 -29.56 22.14
N ARG A 264 23.31 -28.30 22.38
CA ARG A 264 24.16 -27.95 23.52
C ARG A 264 23.55 -28.35 24.86
N GLN A 265 22.25 -28.12 25.05
CA GLN A 265 21.53 -28.55 26.26
C GLN A 265 21.54 -30.08 26.41
N ALA A 266 21.35 -30.82 25.32
CA ALA A 266 21.41 -32.28 25.34
C ALA A 266 22.82 -32.77 25.72
N ASP A 267 23.87 -32.16 25.15
CA ASP A 267 25.26 -32.51 25.47
C ASP A 267 25.60 -32.20 26.95
N GLU A 268 25.14 -31.05 27.47
CA GLU A 268 25.32 -30.68 28.88
C GLU A 268 24.59 -31.64 29.82
N GLN A 269 23.37 -32.08 29.46
CA GLN A 269 22.63 -33.10 30.21
C GLN A 269 23.30 -34.46 30.17
N GLU A 270 23.78 -34.90 28.99
CA GLU A 270 24.51 -36.16 28.83
C GLU A 270 25.77 -36.18 29.69
N LEU A 271 26.53 -35.07 29.71
CA LEU A 271 27.71 -34.95 30.55
C LEU A 271 27.35 -35.03 32.05
N THR A 272 26.28 -34.35 32.46
CA THR A 272 25.81 -34.38 33.85
C THR A 272 25.39 -35.78 34.26
N LEU A 273 24.66 -36.51 33.40
CA LEU A 273 24.28 -37.89 33.66
C LEU A 273 25.49 -38.81 33.76
N LYS A 274 26.48 -38.68 32.87
CA LYS A 274 27.72 -39.47 32.95
C LYS A 274 28.46 -39.27 34.27
N VAL A 275 28.53 -38.04 34.77
CA VAL A 275 29.16 -37.74 36.06
C VAL A 275 28.37 -38.38 37.20
N GLN A 276 27.03 -38.25 37.20
CA GLN A 276 26.18 -38.86 38.22
C GLN A 276 26.25 -40.40 38.20
N GLU A 277 26.33 -41.01 37.02
CA GLU A 277 26.51 -42.46 36.85
C GLU A 277 27.86 -42.91 37.41
N ALA A 278 28.94 -42.16 37.16
CA ALA A 278 30.26 -42.45 37.72
C ALA A 278 30.25 -42.36 39.26
N ASP A 279 29.64 -41.31 39.82
CA ASP A 279 29.51 -41.13 41.27
C ASP A 279 28.68 -42.24 41.91
N LEU A 280 27.54 -42.61 41.29
CA LEU A 280 26.73 -43.74 41.75
C LEU A 280 27.49 -45.05 41.67
N SER A 281 28.29 -45.26 40.62
CA SER A 281 29.12 -46.47 40.51
C SER A 281 30.17 -46.51 41.61
N SER A 282 30.83 -45.40 41.92
CA SER A 282 31.81 -45.30 43.00
C SER A 282 31.17 -45.58 44.36
N LYS A 283 30.01 -44.96 44.65
CA LYS A 283 29.27 -45.22 45.89
C LYS A 283 28.77 -46.66 46.02
N LYS A 284 28.35 -47.28 44.91
CA LYS A 284 27.97 -48.71 44.91
C LYS A 284 29.16 -49.60 45.28
N GLN A 285 30.34 -49.30 44.75
CA GLN A 285 31.56 -50.04 45.10
C GLN A 285 31.90 -49.89 46.58
N GLU A 286 31.91 -48.65 47.10
CA GLU A 286 32.15 -48.38 48.53
C GLU A 286 31.14 -49.11 49.43
N LEU A 287 29.87 -49.13 49.05
CA LEU A 287 28.83 -49.85 49.78
C LEU A 287 29.07 -51.37 49.82
N GLU A 288 29.51 -51.97 48.71
CA GLU A 288 29.87 -53.39 48.69
C GLU A 288 31.10 -53.68 49.55
N GLU A 289 32.12 -52.82 49.52
CA GLU A 289 33.28 -52.93 50.40
C GLU A 289 32.86 -52.88 51.89
N LEU A 290 31.99 -51.92 52.26
CA LEU A 290 31.45 -51.82 53.62
C LEU A 290 30.64 -53.06 54.02
N LYS A 291 29.79 -53.60 53.15
CA LYS A 291 29.06 -54.86 53.43
C LYS A 291 29.99 -56.03 53.70
N THR A 292 31.07 -56.16 52.91
CA THR A 292 32.04 -57.24 53.15
C THR A 292 32.76 -57.09 54.49
N LEU A 293 33.03 -55.84 54.90
CA LEU A 293 33.64 -55.54 56.18
C LEU A 293 32.68 -55.79 57.35
N GLU A 294 31.40 -55.42 57.21
CA GLU A 294 30.35 -55.72 58.18
C GLU A 294 30.20 -57.24 58.39
N HIS A 295 30.12 -58.03 57.31
CA HIS A 295 30.05 -59.48 57.40
C HIS A 295 31.30 -60.08 58.08
N LYS A 296 32.50 -59.50 57.85
CA LYS A 296 33.72 -59.94 58.55
C LYS A 296 33.64 -59.64 60.04
N LEU A 297 33.22 -58.42 60.41
CA LEU A 297 33.05 -58.04 61.81
C LEU A 297 32.01 -58.90 62.52
N GLU A 298 30.89 -59.22 61.87
CA GLU A 298 29.86 -60.10 62.41
C GLU A 298 30.41 -61.51 62.67
N LYS A 299 31.22 -62.05 61.74
CA LYS A 299 31.91 -63.32 61.92
C LYS A 299 32.88 -63.28 63.10
N ASP A 300 33.69 -62.22 63.19
CA ASP A 300 34.66 -62.05 64.28
C ASP A 300 33.96 -61.92 65.63
N GLN A 301 32.85 -61.18 65.71
CA GLN A 301 32.00 -61.08 66.89
C GLN A 301 31.41 -62.43 67.29
N ALA A 302 30.90 -63.21 66.34
CA ALA A 302 30.38 -64.55 66.60
C ALA A 302 31.50 -65.50 67.11
N GLU A 303 32.71 -65.39 66.58
CA GLU A 303 33.85 -66.18 67.04
C GLU A 303 34.29 -65.78 68.46
N MET A 304 34.36 -64.48 68.76
CA MET A 304 34.64 -64.00 70.12
C MET A 304 33.55 -64.40 71.12
N GLY A 305 32.28 -64.41 70.70
CA GLY A 305 31.17 -64.94 71.49
C GLY A 305 31.38 -66.40 71.89
N LYS A 306 31.73 -67.26 70.91
CA LYS A 306 32.05 -68.67 71.18
C LYS A 306 33.23 -68.83 72.14
N ARG A 307 34.29 -68.05 71.96
CA ARG A 307 35.46 -68.06 72.87
C ARG A 307 35.09 -67.64 74.29
N LEU A 308 34.20 -66.66 74.44
CA LEU A 308 33.71 -66.22 75.74
C LEU A 308 32.90 -67.34 76.42
N ASP A 309 32.01 -68.00 75.68
CA ASP A 309 31.24 -69.15 76.17
C ASP A 309 32.16 -70.31 76.58
N GLU A 310 33.18 -70.63 75.78
CA GLU A 310 34.20 -71.64 76.11
C GLU A 310 34.95 -71.29 77.40
N LEU A 311 35.41 -70.04 77.54
CA LEU A 311 36.12 -69.58 78.74
C LEU A 311 35.20 -69.64 79.98
N ASN A 312 33.94 -69.25 79.83
CA ASN A 312 32.95 -69.31 80.90
C ASN A 312 32.69 -70.77 81.34
N ASN A 313 32.57 -71.69 80.38
CA ASN A 313 32.44 -73.12 80.66
C ASN A 313 33.68 -73.68 81.40
N MET A 314 34.89 -73.31 80.96
CA MET A 314 36.13 -73.70 81.64
C MET A 314 36.21 -73.16 83.07
N LEU A 315 35.79 -71.90 83.27
CA LEU A 315 35.74 -71.28 84.59
C LEU A 315 34.75 -72.01 85.49
N GLN A 316 33.54 -72.28 85.00
CA GLN A 316 32.50 -72.99 85.76
C GLN A 316 32.96 -74.41 86.14
N ASN A 317 33.62 -75.12 85.22
CA ASN A 317 34.20 -76.44 85.52
C ASN A 317 35.30 -76.34 86.59
N SER A 318 36.20 -75.35 86.48
CA SER A 318 37.25 -75.12 87.48
C SER A 318 36.66 -74.78 88.86
N GLN A 319 35.62 -73.95 88.91
CA GLN A 319 34.90 -73.64 90.16
C GLN A 319 34.26 -74.90 90.77
N LEU A 320 33.70 -75.79 89.94
CA LEU A 320 33.16 -77.07 90.39
C LEU A 320 34.25 -77.96 90.97
N GLN A 321 35.39 -78.08 90.29
CA GLN A 321 36.57 -78.83 90.77
C GLN A 321 37.07 -78.29 92.12
N ILE A 322 37.25 -76.97 92.24
CA ILE A 322 37.64 -76.32 93.51
C ILE A 322 36.64 -76.65 94.62
N SER A 323 35.34 -76.56 94.34
CA SER A 323 34.28 -76.87 95.31
C SER A 323 34.32 -78.33 95.77
N GLN A 324 34.58 -79.27 94.86
CA GLN A 324 34.75 -80.69 95.18
C GLN A 324 35.98 -80.92 96.08
N VAL A 325 37.12 -80.29 95.77
CA VAL A 325 38.34 -80.38 96.60
C VAL A 325 38.09 -79.83 98.00
N ILE A 326 37.44 -78.67 98.11
CA ILE A 326 37.06 -78.08 99.42
C ILE A 326 36.18 -79.06 100.21
N LEU A 327 35.20 -79.70 99.56
CA LEU A 327 34.34 -80.68 100.20
C LEU A 327 35.12 -81.91 100.70
N ILE A 328 36.06 -82.42 99.89
CA ILE A 328 36.93 -83.55 100.26
C ILE A 328 37.78 -83.17 101.48
N ILE A 329 38.45 -82.01 101.45
CA ILE A 329 39.28 -81.53 102.56
C ILE A 329 38.43 -81.40 103.84
N LYS A 330 37.22 -80.83 103.75
CA LYS A 330 36.30 -80.69 104.88
C LYS A 330 35.89 -82.06 105.45
N THR A 331 35.64 -83.03 104.57
CA THR A 331 35.30 -84.41 104.96
C THR A 331 36.46 -85.09 105.69
N ILE A 332 37.68 -84.93 105.17
CA ILE A 332 38.90 -85.46 105.79
C ILE A 332 39.12 -84.80 107.16
N LEU A 333 39.06 -83.47 107.26
CA LEU A 333 39.24 -82.76 108.54
C LEU A 333 38.23 -83.19 109.60
N ASN A 334 36.96 -83.37 109.23
CA ASN A 334 35.92 -83.87 110.14
C ASN A 334 36.14 -85.32 110.61
N SER A 335 36.97 -86.11 109.91
CA SER A 335 37.30 -87.49 110.31
C SER A 335 38.47 -87.60 111.29
N PHE A 336 39.22 -86.51 111.52
CA PHE A 336 40.39 -86.44 112.41
C PHE A 336 40.12 -85.77 113.77
N PHE A 337 38.93 -85.21 113.98
CA PHE A 337 38.47 -84.60 115.25
C PHE A 337 37.26 -85.34 115.79
#